data_AF-A0A956F1U4-F1
#
_entry.id   AF-A0A956F1U4-F1
#
_cell.length_a   1.000
_cell.length_b   1.000
_cell.length_c   1.000
_cell.angle_alpha   90.00
_cell.angle_beta   90.00
_cell.angle_gamma   90.00
#
_symmetry.space_group_name_H-M   'P 1'
#
loop_
_entity.id
_entity.type
_entity.pdbx_description
1 polymer ?
#
loop_
_entity_poly.entity_id
_entity_poly.type
_entity_poly.pdbx_seq_one_letter_code
_entity_poly.pdbx_strand_id
1 'polypeptide(L)' 'YVSACGAPGSMSVNVCAAVQNGRAVGVTVTTKPHNAGIASCIASKVRGMSFPANPKLDVARTSFAAE' A
#
# COMPACT_ATOMS: atom_id res chain seq x y z
N TYR A 1 -0.12 -8.95 0.32
CA TYR A 1 1.14 -8.23 0.05
C TYR A 1 1.82 -7.71 1.32
N VAL A 2 1.06 -7.39 2.39
CA VAL A 2 1.62 -6.96 3.68
C VAL A 2 2.48 -8.06 4.33
N SER A 3 1.96 -9.27 4.48
CA SER A 3 2.72 -10.41 5.06
C SER A 3 3.91 -10.85 4.19
N ALA A 4 3.82 -10.70 2.87
CA ALA A 4 4.91 -11.01 1.94
C ALA A 4 6.12 -10.06 2.11
N CYS A 5 5.92 -8.91 2.74
CA CYS A 5 6.97 -7.95 3.09
C CYS A 5 7.48 -8.12 4.53
N GLY A 6 7.07 -9.19 5.22
CA GLY A 6 7.51 -9.49 6.59
C GLY A 6 6.92 -8.57 7.66
N ALA A 7 5.79 -7.90 7.38
CA ALA A 7 5.07 -7.15 8.40
C ALA A 7 4.48 -8.12 9.45
N PRO A 8 4.87 -8.01 10.73
CA PRO A 8 4.29 -8.84 11.79
C PRO A 8 2.84 -8.45 12.05
N GLY A 9 2.02 -9.39 12.55
CA GLY A 9 0.61 -9.13 12.88
C GLY A 9 0.43 -8.00 13.89
N SER A 10 1.41 -7.77 14.76
CA SER A 10 1.43 -6.66 15.74
C SER A 10 1.69 -5.27 15.14
N MET A 11 1.95 -5.16 13.83
CA MET A 11 2.27 -3.91 13.15
C MET A 11 1.05 -3.37 12.41
N SER A 12 0.66 -2.13 12.72
CA SER A 12 -0.36 -1.44 11.92
C SER A 12 0.24 -0.92 10.62
N VAL A 13 -0.46 -1.12 9.51
CA VAL A 13 -0.03 -0.70 8.18
C VAL A 13 -1.15 0.09 7.51
N ASN A 14 -0.85 1.30 7.06
CA ASN A 14 -1.77 2.12 6.29
C ASN A 14 -1.20 2.35 4.89
N VAL A 15 -2.01 2.05 3.88
CA VAL A 15 -1.65 2.11 2.46
C VAL A 15 -2.59 3.09 1.79
N CYS A 16 -2.04 4.04 1.04
CA CYS A 16 -2.77 4.99 0.23
C CYS A 16 -2.20 4.96 -1.19
N ALA A 17 -3.00 4.49 -2.15
CA ALA A 17 -2.63 4.43 -3.56
C ALA A 17 -3.49 5.40 -4.36
N ALA A 18 -2.84 6.29 -5.10
CA ALA A 18 -3.43 7.16 -6.09
C ALA A 18 -3.30 6.47 -7.46
N VAL A 19 -4.43 6.19 -8.10
CA VAL A 19 -4.54 5.37 -9.29
C VAL A 19 -5.12 6.18 -10.44
N GLN A 20 -4.50 6.08 -11.62
CA GLN A 20 -5.02 6.67 -12.85
C GLN A 20 -4.82 5.69 -14.00
N ASN A 21 -5.83 5.51 -14.85
CA ASN A 21 -5.78 4.56 -15.97
C ASN A 21 -5.38 3.13 -15.55
N GLY A 22 -5.83 2.68 -14.37
CA GLY A 22 -5.59 1.34 -13.86
C GLY A 22 -4.18 1.08 -13.32
N ARG A 23 -3.38 2.14 -13.17
CA ARG A 23 -2.01 2.08 -12.61
C ARG A 23 -1.87 3.01 -11.41
N ALA A 24 -1.15 2.57 -10.38
CA ALA A 24 -0.81 3.42 -9.25
C ALA A 24 0.27 4.46 -9.66
N VAL A 25 -0.12 5.72 -9.71
CA VAL A 25 0.77 6.86 -9.99
C VAL A 25 1.41 7.42 -8.72
N GLY A 26 0.80 7.18 -7.56
CA GLY A 26 1.34 7.52 -6.25
C GLY A 26 1.02 6.44 -5.22
N VAL A 27 1.99 6.09 -4.37
CA VAL A 27 1.76 5.13 -3.27
C VAL A 27 2.48 5.63 -2.03
N THR A 28 1.72 5.81 -0.96
CA THR A 28 2.22 6.14 0.37
C THR A 28 1.88 4.99 1.30
N VAL A 29 2.88 4.52 2.04
CA VAL A 29 2.71 3.48 3.06
C VAL A 29 3.28 3.99 4.36
N THR A 30 2.49 3.90 5.43
CA THR A 30 2.94 4.18 6.79
C THR A 30 2.76 2.94 7.65
N THR A 31 3.76 2.66 8.48
CA THR A 31 3.77 1.52 9.40
C THR A 31 3.90 2.02 10.83
N LYS A 32 3.29 1.31 11.78
CA LYS A 32 3.45 1.55 13.22
C LYS A 32 3.70 0.23 13.95
N PRO A 33 4.85 0.05 14.63
CA PRO A 33 6.00 0.98 14.72
C PRO A 33 6.61 1.30 13.34
N HIS A 34 7.32 2.43 13.21
CA HIS A 34 7.84 2.87 11.92
C HIS A 34 8.91 1.90 11.40
N ASN A 35 8.74 1.44 10.16
CA ASN A 35 9.71 0.62 9.46
C ASN A 35 9.69 0.95 7.96
N ALA A 36 10.72 1.67 7.50
CA ALA A 36 10.85 2.13 6.12
C ALA A 36 11.08 0.99 5.11
N GLY A 37 11.75 -0.10 5.52
CA GLY A 37 12.00 -1.25 4.65
C GLY A 37 10.71 -1.98 4.28
N ILE A 38 9.88 -2.26 5.29
CA ILE A 38 8.56 -2.88 5.09
C ILE A 38 7.64 -1.95 4.29
N ALA A 39 7.62 -0.66 4.63
CA ALA A 39 6.82 0.33 3.89
C ALA A 39 7.21 0.40 2.40
N SER A 40 8.51 0.41 2.10
CA SER A 40 9.03 0.42 0.73
C SER A 40 8.70 -0.86 -0.05
N CYS A 41 8.83 -2.03 0.59
CA CYS A 41 8.44 -3.30 -0.01
C CYS A 41 6.95 -3.31 -0.37
N ILE A 42 6.08 -2.90 0.56
CA ILE A 42 4.64 -2.83 0.35
C ILE A 42 4.33 -1.86 -0.80
N ALA A 43 4.93 -0.67 -0.79
CA ALA A 43 4.70 0.33 -1.82
C ALA A 43 5.11 -0.18 -3.22
N SER A 44 6.20 -0.95 -3.30
CA SER A 44 6.67 -1.55 -4.55
C SER A 44 5.70 -2.63 -5.07
N LYS A 45 5.17 -3.47 -4.18
CA LYS A 45 4.13 -4.45 -4.54
C LYS A 45 2.85 -3.77 -5.01
N VAL A 46 2.39 -2.72 -4.32
CA VAL A 46 1.17 -1.97 -4.69
C VAL A 46 1.33 -1.29 -6.05
N ARG A 47 2.51 -0.74 -6.38
CA ARG A 47 2.79 -0.18 -7.71
C ARG A 47 2.70 -1.21 -8.85
N GLY A 48 2.98 -2.49 -8.55
CA GLY A 48 2.87 -3.59 -9.50
C GLY A 48 1.47 -4.20 -9.63
N MET A 49 0.48 -3.73 -8.85
CA MET A 49 -0.89 -4.24 -8.94
C MET A 49 -1.64 -3.60 -10.11
N SER A 50 -2.52 -4.39 -10.73
CA SER A 50 -3.53 -3.87 -11.64
C SER A 50 -4.71 -3.34 -10.84
N PHE A 51 -5.14 -2.13 -11.17
CA PHE A 51 -6.32 -1.51 -10.59
C PHE A 51 -7.42 -1.40 -11.66
N PRO A 52 -8.71 -1.35 -11.27
CA PRO A 52 -9.78 -1.03 -12.21
C PRO A 52 -9.48 0.30 -12.89
N ALA A 53 -9.54 0.30 -14.22
CA ALA A 53 -9.21 1.47 -15.01
C ALA A 53 -10.34 2.50 -14.95
N ASN A 54 -10.00 3.72 -14.52
CA ASN A 54 -10.85 4.90 -14.60
C ASN A 54 -10.02 6.05 -15.20
N PRO A 55 -10.57 6.84 -16.14
CA PRO A 55 -9.89 8.02 -16.67
C PRO A 55 -9.69 9.13 -15.63
N LYS A 56 -10.48 9.13 -14.55
CA LYS A 56 -10.31 10.04 -13.40
C LYS A 56 -9.36 9.42 -12.38
N LEU A 57 -8.78 10.26 -11.53
CA LEU A 57 -7.98 9.80 -10.39
C LEU A 57 -8.87 9.06 -9.38
N ASP A 58 -8.45 7.87 -8.99
CA ASP A 58 -9.04 7.08 -7.92
C ASP A 58 -8.06 6.98 -6.74
N VAL A 59 -8.57 7.00 -5.50
CA VAL A 59 -7.75 6.90 -4.30
C VAL A 59 -8.20 5.72 -3.46
N ALA A 60 -7.39 4.66 -3.47
CA ALA A 60 -7.61 3.47 -2.65
C ALA A 60 -6.85 3.62 -1.31
N ARG A 61 -7.57 3.48 -0.19
CA ARG A 61 -6.96 3.40 1.14
C ARG A 61 -7.27 2.07 1.79
N THR A 62 -6.27 1.48 2.42
CA THR A 62 -6.43 0.24 3.18
C THR A 62 -5.59 0.32 4.44
N SER A 63 -6.21 0.03 5.57
CA SER A 63 -5.56 -0.01 6.87
C SER A 63 -5.66 -1.42 7.44
N PHE A 64 -4.54 -1.93 7.91
CA PHE A 64 -4.42 -3.18 8.65
C PHE A 64 -4.09 -2.81 10.09
N ALA A 65 -4.96 -3.20 11.02
CA ALA A 65 -4.74 -3.01 12.44
C ALA A 65 -3.75 -4.07 12.96
N ALA A 66 -3.07 -3.75 14.06
CA ALA A 66 -2.34 -4.76 14.80
C ALA A 66 -3.33 -5.78 15.38
N GLU A 67 -3.02 -7.06 15.24
CA GLU A 67 -3.76 -8.19 15.81
C GLU A 67 -3.37 -8.46 17.28
#